data_AF-A0A4U9CTC0-F1
#
_entry.id   AF-A0A4U9CTC0-F1
#
_cell.length_a   1.000
_cell.length_b   1.000
_cell.length_c   1.000
_cell.angle_alpha   90.00
_cell.angle_beta   90.00
_cell.angle_gamma   90.00
#
_symmetry.space_group_name_H-M   'P 1'
#
loop_
_entity.id
_entity.type
_entity.pdbx_description
1 polymer ?
#
loop_
_entity_poly.entity_id
_entity_poly.type
_entity_poly.pdbx_seq_one_letter_code
_entity_poly.pdbx_strand_id
1 'polypeptide(L)'
;MVRTTATVVRREHAGQKGTPREIPMRELVAGDIVQLYAGDMIPADVRLIESRDLFISQAVVTGEALPIEKYDTLGDVAQKSRARQGVRQ
;
A
#
# COMPACT_ATOMS: atom_id res chain seq x y z
N MET A 1 0.25 -19.38 4.53
CA MET A 1 1.28 -19.43 3.47
C MET A 1 1.62 -18.00 3.12
N VAL A 2 2.88 -17.59 3.26
CA VAL A 2 3.30 -16.20 2.99
C VAL A 2 3.41 -16.04 1.47
N ARG A 3 2.74 -15.04 0.89
CA ARG A 3 2.89 -14.69 -0.52
C ARG A 3 4.22 -13.96 -0.70
N THR A 4 5.11 -14.52 -1.50
CA THR A 4 6.42 -13.93 -1.85
C THR A 4 6.39 -13.27 -3.23
N THR A 5 5.20 -12.90 -3.66
CA THR A 5 4.90 -12.27 -4.94
C THR A 5 4.26 -10.91 -4.72
N ALA A 6 4.45 -10.01 -5.67
CA ALA A 6 3.84 -8.68 -5.66
C ALA A 6 3.16 -8.44 -7.01
N THR A 7 2.01 -7.76 -6.97
CA THR A 7 1.35 -7.29 -8.19
C THR A 7 1.97 -5.96 -8.60
N VAL A 8 2.55 -5.91 -9.80
CA VAL A 8 3.18 -4.70 -10.34
C VAL A 8 2.53 -4.30 -11.66
N VAL A 9 2.49 -2.99 -11.90
CA VAL A 9 2.12 -2.39 -13.17
C VAL A 9 3.37 -1.76 -13.77
N ARG A 10 3.93 -2.41 -14.81
CA ARG A 10 5.12 -1.94 -15.53
C ARG A 10 4.74 -1.57 -16.95
N ARG A 11 5.28 -0.46 -17.45
CA ARG A 11 5.17 -0.08 -18.87
C ARG A 11 6.33 -0.74 -19.63
N GLU A 12 6.01 -1.54 -20.65
CA GLU A 12 7.03 -2.13 -21.54
C GLU A 12 7.52 -1.12 -22.59
N HIS A 13 6.62 -0.25 -23.06
CA HIS A 13 6.93 0.75 -24.10
C HIS A 13 6.40 2.13 -23.71
N ALA A 14 7.12 3.17 -24.16
CA ALA A 14 6.71 4.56 -23.97
C ALA A 14 5.34 4.80 -24.62
N GLY A 15 4.44 5.48 -23.90
CA GLY A 15 3.08 5.79 -24.37
C GLY A 15 2.05 4.68 -24.16
N GLN A 16 2.44 3.48 -23.69
CA GLN A 16 1.50 2.40 -23.38
C GLN A 16 1.15 2.38 -21.88
N LYS A 17 -0.07 1.96 -21.57
CA LYS A 17 -0.49 1.70 -20.19
C LYS A 17 0.07 0.34 -19.77
N GLY A 18 0.71 0.29 -18.60
CA GLY A 18 1.15 -0.98 -18.04
C GLY A 18 -0.05 -1.86 -17.68
N THR A 19 0.12 -3.17 -17.77
CA THR A 19 -0.87 -4.14 -17.27
C THR A 19 -0.40 -4.70 -15.93
N PRO A 20 -1.34 -4.97 -14.99
CA PRO A 20 -1.00 -5.64 -13.75
C PRO A 20 -0.49 -7.06 -14.03
N ARG A 21 0.60 -7.44 -13.37
CA ARG A 21 1.09 -8.82 -13.35
C ARG A 21 1.70 -9.15 -11.99
N GLU A 22 1.58 -10.40 -11.60
CA GLU A 22 2.20 -10.91 -10.39
C GLU A 22 3.63 -11.34 -10.71
N ILE A 23 4.60 -10.84 -9.94
CA ILE A 23 6.02 -11.19 -10.07
C ILE A 23 6.59 -11.63 -8.72
N PRO A 24 7.64 -12.47 -8.69
CA PRO A 24 8.39 -12.72 -7.46
C PRO A 24 8.94 -11.41 -6.87
N MET A 25 8.85 -11.24 -5.54
CA MET A 25 9.34 -10.02 -4.86
C MET A 25 10.82 -9.74 -5.13
N ARG A 26 11.63 -10.79 -5.34
CA ARG A 26 13.06 -10.67 -5.71
C ARG A 26 13.32 -10.05 -7.08
N GLU A 27 12.29 -9.90 -7.91
CA GLU A 27 12.37 -9.31 -9.26
C GLU A 27 11.79 -7.87 -9.29
N LEU A 28 11.34 -7.36 -8.15
CA LEU A 28 10.85 -5.99 -8.00
C LEU A 28 12.02 -5.01 -8.18
N VAL A 29 11.79 -3.95 -8.97
CA VAL A 29 12.80 -2.91 -9.21
C VAL A 29 12.26 -1.51 -8.92
N ALA A 30 13.16 -0.57 -8.67
CA ALA A 30 12.80 0.83 -8.52
C ALA A 30 12.11 1.35 -9.80
N GLY A 31 10.96 1.99 -9.62
CA GLY A 31 10.11 2.46 -10.72
C GLY A 31 8.88 1.58 -11.00
N ASP A 32 8.80 0.39 -10.40
CA ASP A 32 7.58 -0.41 -10.44
C ASP A 32 6.45 0.27 -9.63
N ILE A 33 5.24 0.25 -10.20
CA ILE A 33 4.02 0.66 -9.49
C ILE A 33 3.43 -0.60 -8.88
N VAL A 34 3.50 -0.71 -7.55
CA VAL A 34 2.97 -1.86 -6.80
C VAL A 34 1.52 -1.62 -6.44
N GLN A 35 0.66 -2.63 -6.63
CA GLN A 35 -0.70 -2.63 -6.11
C GLN A 35 -0.76 -3.46 -4.82
N LEU A 36 -1.32 -2.86 -3.77
CA LEU A 36 -1.44 -3.48 -2.45
C LEU A 36 -2.91 -3.64 -2.08
N TYR A 37 -3.25 -4.82 -1.57
CA TYR A 37 -4.56 -5.16 -1.03
C TYR A 37 -4.45 -5.57 0.44
N ALA A 38 -5.60 -5.68 1.11
CA ALA A 38 -5.64 -6.13 2.50
C ALA A 38 -5.04 -7.54 2.63
N GLY A 39 -4.08 -7.67 3.54
CA GLY A 39 -3.36 -8.94 3.78
C GLY A 39 -2.08 -9.10 2.96
N ASP A 40 -1.78 -8.19 2.03
CA ASP A 40 -0.51 -8.19 1.33
C ASP A 40 0.63 -7.74 2.25
N MET A 41 1.78 -8.37 2.08
CA MET A 41 3.03 -7.90 2.67
C MET A 41 3.55 -6.73 1.86
N ILE A 42 4.10 -5.72 2.53
CA ILE A 42 4.79 -4.59 1.88
C ILE A 42 6.11 -5.13 1.29
N PRO A 43 6.28 -5.17 -0.05
CA PRO A 43 7.36 -5.93 -0.68
C PRO A 43 8.73 -5.21 -0.68
N ALA A 44 8.72 -3.89 -0.52
CA ALA A 44 9.90 -3.02 -0.45
C ALA A 44 9.49 -1.67 0.17
N ASP A 45 10.45 -0.77 0.36
CA ASP A 45 10.14 0.61 0.71
C ASP A 45 9.41 1.28 -0.45
N VAL A 46 8.19 1.77 -0.18
CA VAL A 46 7.29 2.34 -1.19
C VAL A 46 6.95 3.79 -0.89
N ARG A 47 6.60 4.53 -1.95
CA ARG A 47 5.94 5.82 -1.86
C ARG A 47 4.47 5.66 -2.24
N LEU A 48 3.57 6.14 -1.37
CA LEU A 48 2.13 6.07 -1.62
C LEU A 48 1.71 7.11 -2.65
N ILE A 49 1.23 6.64 -3.80
CA ILE A 49 0.72 7.46 -4.90
C ILE A 49 -0.78 7.68 -4.76
N GLU A 50 -1.51 6.63 -4.41
CA GLU A 50 -2.96 6.61 -4.18
C GLU A 50 -3.26 5.59 -3.07
N SER A 51 -4.18 5.90 -2.18
CA SER A 51 -4.58 5.03 -1.08
C SER A 51 -6.06 5.13 -0.74
N ARG A 52 -6.65 4.03 -0.28
CA ARG A 52 -8.01 4.00 0.25
C ARG A 52 -8.05 3.13 1.51
N ASP A 53 -8.27 3.76 2.66
CA ASP A 53 -8.34 3.11 3.97
C ASP A 53 -7.15 2.16 4.22
N LEU A 54 -5.93 2.65 3.97
CA LEU A 54 -4.71 1.87 4.08
C LEU A 54 -4.21 1.86 5.54
N PHE A 55 -4.33 0.71 6.20
CA PHE A 55 -3.79 0.47 7.54
C PHE A 55 -2.63 -0.51 7.49
N ILE A 56 -1.49 -0.13 8.10
CA ILE A 56 -0.28 -0.94 8.10
C ILE A 56 0.09 -1.31 9.54
N SER A 57 0.38 -2.58 9.77
CA SER A 57 0.99 -3.05 11.02
C SER A 57 2.47 -2.74 11.03
N GLN A 58 2.95 -2.02 12.05
CA GLN A 58 4.37 -1.72 12.23
C GLN A 58 5.01 -2.52 13.38
N ALA A 59 4.30 -3.54 13.89
CA ALA A 59 4.71 -4.33 15.06
C ALA A 59 6.12 -4.94 14.92
N VAL A 60 6.53 -5.33 13.71
CA VAL A 60 7.85 -5.90 13.46
C VAL A 60 8.99 -4.90 13.70
N VAL A 61 8.73 -3.60 13.50
CA VAL A 61 9.75 -2.55 13.60
C VAL A 61 9.64 -1.77 14.91
N THR A 62 8.42 -1.46 15.35
CA THR A 62 8.17 -0.60 16.52
C THR A 62 7.73 -1.37 17.76
N GLY A 63 7.27 -2.62 17.60
CA GLY A 63 6.64 -3.39 18.68
C GLY A 63 5.19 -2.99 18.97
N GLU A 64 4.63 -2.00 18.26
CA GLU A 64 3.25 -1.57 18.44
C GLU A 64 2.28 -2.47 17.70
N ALA A 65 1.30 -3.04 18.42
CA ALA A 65 0.36 -4.01 17.88
C ALA A 65 -0.78 -3.40 17.06
N LEU A 66 -1.08 -2.11 17.24
CA LEU A 66 -2.20 -1.45 16.57
C LEU A 66 -1.80 -0.98 15.17
N PRO A 67 -2.59 -1.32 14.13
CA PRO A 67 -2.35 -0.79 12.78
C PRO A 67 -2.49 0.73 12.74
N ILE A 68 -1.62 1.37 11.97
CA ILE A 68 -1.60 2.82 11.76
C ILE A 68 -2.04 3.12 10.34
N GLU A 69 -2.94 4.10 10.19
CA GLU A 69 -3.37 4.60 8.88
C GLU A 69 -2.24 5.34 8.17
N LYS A 70 -2.07 5.10 6.87
CA LYS A 70 -1.13 5.85 6.01
C LYS A 70 -1.90 6.52 4.87
N TYR A 71 -1.43 7.69 4.49
CA TYR A 71 -2.06 8.53 3.47
C TYR A 71 -1.12 8.70 2.27
N ASP A 72 -1.68 8.84 1.08
CA ASP A 72 -0.91 9.15 -0.12
C ASP A 72 -0.34 10.58 -0.09
N THR A 73 0.71 10.80 -0.86
CA THR A 73 1.43 12.08 -0.89
C THR A 73 0.69 13.19 -1.65
N LEU A 74 -0.48 12.90 -2.22
CA LEU A 74 -1.28 13.84 -3.02
C LEU A 74 -2.50 14.38 -2.27
N GLY A 75 -2.97 13.68 -1.23
CA GLY A 75 -3.94 14.22 -0.28
C GLY A 75 -3.24 15.17 0.69
N ASP A 76 -3.80 16.38 0.86
CA ASP A 76 -3.50 17.23 2.01
C ASP A 76 -3.47 16.37 3.27
N VAL A 77 -2.41 16.51 4.08
CA VAL A 77 -2.19 15.77 5.33
C VAL A 77 -3.22 16.23 6.38
N ALA A 78 -4.50 15.99 6.11
CA ALA A 78 -5.57 16.09 7.06
C ALA A 78 -5.85 14.67 7.53
N GLN A 79 -5.30 14.34 8.69
CA GLN A 79 -5.65 13.15 9.45
C GLN A 79 -7.17 13.02 9.43
N LYS A 80 -7.72 12.00 8.74
CA LYS A 80 -9.16 11.73 8.73
C LYS A 80 -9.52 11.26 10.14
N SER A 81 -9.69 12.23 11.03
CA SER A 81 -10.11 12.02 12.40
C SER A 81 -11.42 11.23 12.35
N ARG A 82 -11.36 9.99 12.85
CA ARG A 82 -12.49 9.07 12.99
C ARG A 82 -13.70 9.88 13.43
N ALA A 83 -14.67 10.07 12.53
CA ALA A 83 -15.95 10.63 12.88
C ALA A 83 -16.51 9.74 13.99
N ARG A 84 -16.61 10.30 15.20
CA ARG A 84 -17.27 9.68 16.34
C ARG A 84 -18.62 9.18 15.86
N GLN A 85 -18.78 7.87 15.84
CA GLN A 85 -20.07 7.24 15.65
C GLN A 85 -20.89 7.62 16.89
N GLY A 86 -21.66 8.69 16.74
CA GLY A 86 -22.60 9.14 17.75
C GLY A 86 -23.63 8.04 17.95
N VAL A 87 -23.59 7.44 19.12
CA VAL A 87 -24.70 6.71 19.73
C VAL A 87 -25.96 7.56 19.53
N ARG A 88 -26.89 7.09 18.71
CA ARG A 88 -28.27 7.54 18.76
C ARG A 88 -29.07 6.40 19.37
N GLN A 89 -29.70 6.74 20.50
CA GLN A 89 -30.78 5.98 21.11
C GLN A 89 -31.89 5.70 20.10
#